data_AF-A0A954Q372-F1
#
_entry.id   AF-A0A954Q372-F1
#
_cell.length_a   1.000
_cell.length_b   1.000
_cell.length_c   1.000
_cell.angle_alpha   90.00
_cell.angle_beta   90.00
_cell.angle_gamma   90.00
#
_symmetry.space_group_name_H-M   'P 1'
#
loop_
_entity.id
_entity.type
_entity.pdbx_description
1 polymer ?
#
loop_
_entity_poly.entity_id
_entity_poly.type
_entity_poly.pdbx_seq_one_letter_code
_entity_poly.pdbx_strand_id
1 'polypeptide(L)'
;MLRRVKLDQLPENLAFPEKLADRIHYDQASRELQFRGFMSKTDFDKLVRLHNDIDYQRSLERLFQICTFGADPEPVGRGLSTMVLAAGATVAVIALGVAAFMYLH
;
A
#
# COMPACT_ATOMS: atom_id res chain seq x y z
N MET A 1 -5.79 13.07 14.32
CA MET A 1 -4.78 13.33 13.26
C MET A 1 -5.27 12.71 11.97
N LEU A 2 -5.27 13.48 10.88
CA LEU A 2 -5.63 13.01 9.54
C LEU A 2 -4.33 12.78 8.75
N ARG A 3 -4.14 11.59 8.19
CA ARG A 3 -3.02 11.27 7.31
C ARG A 3 -3.57 11.03 5.91
N ARG A 4 -2.78 11.35 4.90
CA ARG A 4 -3.16 11.22 3.49
C ARG A 4 -1.99 10.71 2.68
N VAL A 5 -2.29 9.96 1.63
CA VAL A 5 -1.32 9.41 0.69
C VAL A 5 -1.86 9.52 -0.73
N LYS A 6 -0.99 9.71 -1.71
CA LYS A 6 -1.40 9.70 -3.11
C LYS A 6 -1.82 8.30 -3.54
N LEU A 7 -2.91 8.24 -4.29
CA LEU A 7 -3.43 7.04 -4.94
C LEU A 7 -4.10 7.49 -6.23
N ASP A 8 -3.47 7.20 -7.37
CA ASP A 8 -3.92 7.71 -8.67
C ASP A 8 -5.35 7.26 -9.02
N GLN A 9 -5.70 6.03 -8.65
CA GLN A 9 -7.02 5.48 -8.89
C GLN A 9 -7.42 4.53 -7.76
N LEU A 10 -8.67 4.64 -7.31
CA LEU A 10 -9.28 3.64 -6.45
C LEU A 10 -9.70 2.43 -7.30
N PRO A 11 -9.40 1.20 -6.88
CA PRO A 11 -9.85 0.01 -7.59
C PRO A 11 -11.37 0.01 -7.79
N GLU A 12 -11.82 -0.39 -8.97
CA GLU A 12 -13.25 -0.49 -9.28
C GLU A 12 -13.91 -1.54 -8.37
N ASN A 13 -15.12 -1.24 -7.88
CA ASN A 13 -15.86 -2.08 -6.90
C ASN A 13 -15.19 -2.23 -5.52
N LEU A 14 -14.23 -1.37 -5.16
CA LEU A 14 -13.74 -1.35 -3.78
C LEU A 14 -14.78 -0.72 -2.84
N ALA A 15 -15.31 -1.53 -1.92
CA ALA A 15 -16.13 -1.06 -0.81
C ALA A 15 -15.35 -1.13 0.50
N PHE A 16 -15.22 -0.01 1.20
CA PHE A 16 -14.64 0.00 2.53
C PHE A 16 -15.63 -0.58 3.55
N PRO A 17 -15.19 -1.46 4.46
CA PRO A 17 -16.08 -2.00 5.49
C PRO A 17 -16.57 -0.87 6.39
N GLU A 18 -17.86 -0.88 6.78
CA GLU A 18 -18.49 0.22 7.54
C GLU A 18 -17.68 0.67 8.76
N LYS A 19 -17.10 -0.29 9.50
CA LYS A 19 -16.26 -0.01 10.68
C LYS A 19 -15.04 0.87 10.38
N LEU A 20 -14.57 0.86 9.14
CA LEU A 20 -13.46 1.68 8.66
C LEU A 20 -13.92 2.81 7.74
N ALA A 21 -15.13 2.76 7.17
CA ALA A 21 -15.64 3.78 6.27
C ALA A 21 -15.68 5.18 6.90
N ASP A 22 -15.93 5.31 8.20
CA ASP A 22 -15.82 6.61 8.90
C ASP A 22 -14.37 7.12 9.03
N ARG A 23 -13.39 6.23 8.88
CA ARG A 23 -11.96 6.48 9.12
C ARG A 23 -11.17 6.59 7.83
N ILE A 24 -11.52 5.84 6.79
CA ILE A 24 -10.83 5.81 5.51
C ILE A 24 -11.73 6.37 4.41
N HIS A 25 -11.19 7.32 3.65
CA HIS A 25 -11.91 8.00 2.57
C HIS A 25 -10.98 8.16 1.38
N TYR A 26 -11.50 7.93 0.19
CA TYR A 26 -10.79 8.25 -1.05
C TYR A 26 -11.37 9.52 -1.63
N ASP A 27 -10.50 10.49 -1.89
CA ASP A 27 -10.85 11.75 -2.53
C ASP A 27 -10.40 11.70 -4.00
N GLN A 28 -11.38 11.59 -4.90
CA GLN A 28 -11.12 11.48 -6.34
C GLN A 28 -10.63 12.80 -6.96
N ALA A 29 -10.98 13.95 -6.37
CA ALA A 29 -10.58 15.26 -6.89
C ALA A 29 -9.07 15.50 -6.69
N SER A 30 -8.56 15.07 -5.53
CA SER A 30 -7.15 15.16 -5.16
C SER A 30 -6.35 13.90 -5.51
N ARG A 31 -7.01 12.77 -5.80
CA ARG A 31 -6.41 11.44 -6.01
C ARG A 31 -5.59 11.01 -4.78
N GLU A 32 -6.21 11.15 -3.62
CA GLU A 32 -5.59 10.86 -2.35
C GLU A 32 -6.47 9.97 -1.48
N LEU A 33 -5.83 8.99 -0.84
CA LEU A 33 -6.43 8.15 0.17
C LEU A 33 -6.15 8.77 1.54
N GLN A 34 -7.20 9.06 2.28
CA GLN A 34 -7.16 9.72 3.58
C GLN A 34 -7.54 8.75 4.69
N PHE A 35 -6.82 8.79 5.80
CA PHE A 35 -7.11 8.00 6.99
C PHE A 35 -7.09 8.84 8.26
N ARG A 36 -8.16 8.72 9.04
CA ARG A 36 -8.36 9.45 10.29
C ARG A 36 -8.03 8.56 11.49
N GLY A 37 -7.08 9.04 12.30
CA GLY A 37 -6.66 8.39 13.55
C GLY A 37 -5.48 7.43 13.35
N PHE A 38 -5.34 6.48 14.27
CA PHE A 38 -4.23 5.53 14.27
C PHE A 38 -4.62 4.24 13.53
N MET A 39 -3.91 3.90 12.46
CA MET A 39 -4.16 2.66 11.73
C MET A 39 -3.54 1.48 12.50
N SER A 40 -4.35 0.53 12.95
CA SER A 40 -3.83 -0.70 13.56
C SER A 40 -3.40 -1.70 12.49
N LYS A 41 -2.48 -2.61 12.82
CA LYS A 41 -2.08 -3.70 11.91
C LYS A 41 -3.28 -4.55 11.45
N THR A 42 -4.27 -4.75 12.33
CA THR A 42 -5.51 -5.47 12.03
C THR A 42 -6.39 -4.72 11.03
N ASP A 43 -6.44 -3.38 11.10
CA ASP A 43 -7.19 -2.57 10.13
C ASP A 43 -6.49 -2.59 8.77
N PHE A 44 -5.15 -2.48 8.76
CA PHE A 44 -4.35 -2.60 7.55
C PHE A 44 -4.53 -3.96 6.86
N ASP A 45 -4.43 -5.07 7.61
CA ASP A 45 -4.60 -6.43 7.06
C ASP A 45 -6.00 -6.65 6.46
N LYS A 46 -7.04 -6.03 7.04
CA LYS A 46 -8.38 -6.06 6.44
C LYS A 46 -8.42 -5.30 5.12
N LEU A 47 -7.88 -4.07 5.10
CA LEU A 47 -7.91 -3.20 3.92
C LEU A 47 -7.10 -3.77 2.76
N VAL A 48 -5.89 -4.28 3.01
CA VAL A 48 -5.02 -4.87 1.97
C VAL A 48 -5.63 -6.12 1.35
N ARG A 49 -6.48 -6.84 2.09
CA ARG A 49 -7.20 -8.03 1.61
C ARG A 49 -8.48 -7.72 0.83
N LEU A 50 -8.97 -6.47 0.85
CA LEU A 50 -10.17 -6.09 0.09
C LEU A 50 -9.93 -6.15 -1.42
N HIS A 51 -8.72 -5.81 -1.86
CA HIS A 51 -8.39 -5.77 -3.28
C HIS A 51 -6.91 -6.06 -3.51
N ASN A 52 -6.62 -6.79 -4.59
CA ASN A 52 -5.25 -7.18 -4.96
C ASN A 52 -4.59 -6.20 -5.94
N ASP A 53 -4.96 -4.92 -5.88
CA ASP A 53 -4.37 -3.91 -6.77
C ASP A 53 -3.04 -3.43 -6.19
N ILE A 54 -1.98 -3.46 -7.01
CA ILE A 54 -0.61 -3.21 -6.55
C ILE A 54 -0.42 -1.76 -6.12
N ASP A 55 -1.03 -0.80 -6.83
CA ASP A 55 -0.93 0.61 -6.50
C ASP A 55 -1.70 0.93 -5.21
N TYR A 56 -2.90 0.38 -5.05
CA TYR A 56 -3.67 0.46 -3.81
C TYR A 56 -2.92 -0.12 -2.61
N GLN A 57 -2.35 -1.33 -2.73
CA GLN A 57 -1.61 -1.96 -1.63
C GLN A 57 -0.39 -1.15 -1.22
N ARG A 58 0.37 -0.60 -2.19
CA ARG A 58 1.49 0.30 -1.91
C ARG A 58 1.05 1.57 -1.21
N SER A 59 -0.02 2.22 -1.67
CA SER A 59 -0.54 3.42 -1.02
C SER A 59 -1.04 3.12 0.39
N LEU A 60 -1.69 1.99 0.63
CA LEU A 60 -2.08 1.56 1.98
C LEU A 60 -0.88 1.32 2.89
N GLU A 61 0.16 0.62 2.40
CA GLU A 61 1.36 0.35 3.19
C GLU A 61 2.05 1.65 3.59
N ARG A 62 2.11 2.58 2.64
CA ARG A 62 2.62 3.93 2.83
C ARG A 62 1.81 4.70 3.87
N LEU A 63 0.48 4.63 3.79
CA LEU A 63 -0.42 5.24 4.78
C LEU A 63 -0.23 4.65 6.17
N PHE A 64 -0.03 3.33 6.26
CA PHE A 64 0.23 2.63 7.51
C PHE A 64 1.57 3.07 8.15
N GLN A 65 2.63 3.20 7.35
CA GLN A 65 3.93 3.69 7.81
C GLN A 65 3.84 5.12 8.35
N ILE A 66 3.15 6.01 7.62
CA ILE A 66 2.90 7.40 8.06
C ILE A 66 2.13 7.41 9.39
N CYS A 67 1.09 6.58 9.52
CA CYS A 67 0.29 6.50 10.74
C CYS A 67 1.08 5.96 11.94
N THR A 68 1.97 5.00 11.71
CA THR A 68 2.68 4.26 12.77
C THR A 68 3.95 4.97 13.21
N PHE A 69 4.76 5.42 12.26
CA PHE A 69 6.11 5.94 12.52
C PHE A 69 6.21 7.44 12.32
N GLY A 70 5.18 8.10 11.78
CA GLY A 70 5.23 9.52 11.46
C GLY A 70 6.22 9.88 10.35
N ALA A 71 6.90 8.90 9.76
CA ALA A 71 7.86 9.08 8.68
C ALA A 71 7.12 9.51 7.41
N ASP A 72 7.63 10.55 6.75
CA ASP A 72 7.32 10.85 5.36
C ASP A 72 7.93 9.74 4.50
N PRO A 73 7.12 8.88 3.88
CA PRO A 73 7.64 7.89 2.96
C PRO A 73 8.12 8.68 1.74
N GLU A 74 9.38 8.51 1.38
CA GLU A 74 9.97 9.04 0.15
C GLU A 74 9.38 8.30 -1.06
N PRO A 75 9.04 8.99 -2.16
CA PRO A 75 8.54 8.32 -3.36
C PRO A 75 9.65 7.40 -3.86
N VAL A 76 9.36 6.10 -3.99
CA VAL A 76 10.30 5.12 -4.56
C VAL A 76 10.33 5.36 -6.07
N GLY A 77 10.88 6.50 -6.46
CA GLY A 77 11.25 6.81 -7.83
C GLY A 77 12.48 5.98 -8.15
N ARG A 78 12.36 5.16 -9.19
CA ARG A 78 13.47 4.49 -9.87
C ARG A 78 14.57 5.51 -10.18
N GLY A 79 15.57 5.57 -9.32
CA GLY A 79 16.79 6.34 -9.52
C GLY A 79 17.90 5.57 -8.83
N LEU A 80 18.76 4.94 -9.61
CA LEU A 80 20.00 4.34 -9.16
C LEU A 80 20.80 5.36 -8.34
N SER A 81 20.75 5.31 -7.00
CA SER A 81 21.76 5.92 -6.13
C SER A 81 21.61 5.43 -4.69
N THR A 82 22.62 4.68 -4.25
CA THR A 82 23.20 4.66 -2.91
C THR A 82 22.31 4.29 -1.71
N MET A 83 22.47 3.03 -1.28
CA MET A 83 22.62 2.59 0.11
C MET A 83 21.88 3.38 1.20
N VAL A 84 20.71 2.90 1.63
CA VAL A 84 20.35 2.91 3.05
C VAL A 84 19.61 1.60 3.37
N LEU A 85 20.19 0.82 4.29
CA LEU A 85 19.53 -0.34 4.90
C LEU A 85 18.28 0.11 5.66
N ALA A 86 17.14 -0.50 5.37
CA ALA A 86 16.08 -0.69 6.36
C ALA A 86 15.29 -1.95 6.00
N ALA A 87 15.15 -2.82 6.99
CA ALA A 87 14.68 -4.18 6.87
C ALA A 87 13.27 -4.30 6.28
N GLY A 88 13.07 -5.31 5.42
CA GLY A 88 11.73 -5.84 5.15
C GLY A 88 11.37 -6.11 3.70
N ALA A 89 12.17 -6.84 2.92
CA ALA A 89 11.69 -7.45 1.67
C ALA A 89 12.59 -8.62 1.21
N THR A 90 12.54 -9.76 1.91
CA THR A 90 13.22 -10.99 1.45
C THR A 90 12.34 -11.94 0.63
N VAL A 91 11.09 -11.61 0.28
CA VAL A 91 10.19 -12.63 -0.32
C VAL A 91 9.94 -12.49 -1.83
N ALA A 92 10.40 -11.44 -2.49
CA ALA A 92 10.04 -11.20 -3.90
C ALA A 92 11.02 -11.77 -4.95
N VAL A 93 11.74 -12.87 -4.68
CA VAL A 93 12.63 -13.51 -5.69
C VAL A 93 12.13 -14.89 -6.16
N ILE A 94 11.20 -15.55 -5.46
CA ILE A 94 10.89 -16.96 -5.77
C ILE A 94 9.86 -17.13 -6.90
N ALA A 95 9.05 -16.12 -7.21
CA ALA A 95 7.94 -16.29 -8.17
C ALA A 95 8.37 -16.36 -9.66
N LEU A 96 9.57 -15.90 -10.02
CA LEU A 96 10.02 -15.87 -11.43
C LEU A 96 10.69 -17.18 -11.91
N GLY A 97 11.09 -18.08 -11.00
CA GLY A 97 11.75 -19.34 -11.37
C GLY A 97 10.79 -20.44 -11.83
N VAL A 98 9.55 -20.43 -11.35
CA VAL A 98 8.61 -21.53 -11.58
C VAL A 98 7.93 -21.43 -12.96
N ALA A 99 7.72 -20.22 -13.48
CA ALA A 99 7.06 -20.02 -14.77
C ALA A 99 7.94 -20.41 -15.97
N ALA A 100 9.27 -20.24 -15.88
CA ALA A 100 10.18 -20.61 -16.96
C ALA A 100 10.37 -22.13 -17.07
N PHE A 101 10.27 -22.87 -15.95
CA PHE A 101 10.47 -24.32 -15.94
C PHE A 101 9.30 -25.10 -16.56
N MET A 102 8.11 -24.50 -16.64
CA MET A 102 6.91 -25.16 -17.18
C MET A 102 6.65 -24.87 -18.66
N TYR A 103 7.45 -24.01 -19.31
CA TYR A 103 7.29 -23.63 -20.72
C TYR A 103 8.31 -24.29 -21.66
N LEU A 104 9.18 -25.16 -21.15
CA LEU A 104 10.11 -25.93 -21.96
C LEU A 104 9.93 -27.43 -21.69
N HIS A 105 8.85 -27.99 -22.25
CA HIS A 105 8.72 -29.42 -22.49
C HIS A 105 8.28 -29.66 -23.93
#